data_AF-A0AA37BLJ3-F1
#
_entry.id   AF-A0AA37BLJ3-F1
#
_cell.length_a   1.000
_cell.length_b   1.000
_cell.length_c   1.000
_cell.angle_alpha   90.00
_cell.angle_beta   90.00
_cell.angle_gamma   90.00
#
_symmetry.space_group_name_H-M   'P 1'
#
loop_
_entity.id
_entity.type
_entity.pdbx_description
1 polymer ?
#
loop_
_entity_poly.entity_id
_entity_poly.type
_entity_poly.pdbx_seq_one_letter_code
_entity_poly.pdbx_strand_id
1 'polypeptide(L)'
;MQGDDFAHLERLVSELGARGLHARVVRSQTGRVFVRVINPNATSLAENVTCRAQAAPSHPDWYYWWSWGERMHTAEDPAGAATKVARVLAAVGD
;
A
#
# COMPACT_ATOMS: atom_id res chain seq x y z
N MET A 1 -3.22 -9.59 15.91
CA MET A 1 -1.94 -9.22 15.29
C MET A 1 -2.09 -7.90 14.52
N GLN A 2 -2.36 -6.78 15.21
CA GLN A 2 -2.46 -5.42 14.62
C GLN A 2 -1.08 -4.74 14.42
N GLY A 3 0.02 -5.47 14.67
CA GLY A 3 1.38 -4.94 14.57
C GLY A 3 2.02 -5.21 13.21
N ASP A 4 1.71 -6.36 12.61
CA ASP A 4 2.39 -6.83 11.39
C ASP A 4 1.88 -6.10 10.15
N ASP A 5 0.56 -5.84 10.06
CA ASP A 5 -0.04 -5.05 8.99
C ASP A 5 0.55 -3.63 8.95
N PHE A 6 0.71 -2.99 10.10
CA PHE A 6 1.34 -1.69 10.20
C PHE A 6 2.80 -1.71 9.75
N ALA A 7 3.60 -2.68 10.20
CA ALA A 7 5.00 -2.80 9.81
C ALA A 7 5.18 -2.99 8.30
N HIS A 8 4.35 -3.82 7.66
CA HIS A 8 4.36 -3.96 6.20
C HIS A 8 3.96 -2.66 5.49
N LEU A 9 2.97 -1.93 6.02
CA LEU A 9 2.55 -0.66 5.43
C LEU A 9 3.62 0.45 5.55
N GLU A 10 4.36 0.51 6.66
CA GLU A 10 5.49 1.44 6.82
C GLU A 10 6.62 1.17 5.82
N ARG A 11 6.96 -0.11 5.57
CA ARG A 11 7.94 -0.47 4.51
C ARG A 11 7.48 0.03 3.14
N LEU A 12 6.19 -0.12 2.83
CA LEU A 12 5.62 0.38 1.59
C LEU A 12 5.70 1.92 1.49
N VAL A 13 5.43 2.65 2.59
CA VAL A 13 5.58 4.11 2.63
C VAL A 13 7.01 4.53 2.29
N SER A 14 8.01 3.87 2.86
CA SER A 14 9.42 4.15 2.59
C SER A 14 9.77 4.00 1.10
N GLU A 15 9.33 2.90 0.49
CA GLU A 15 9.54 2.63 -0.94
C GLU A 15 8.83 3.65 -1.84
N LEU A 16 7.61 4.04 -1.49
CA LEU A 16 6.87 5.07 -2.23
C LEU A 16 7.55 6.45 -2.12
N GLY A 17 8.03 6.80 -0.92
CA GLY A 17 8.78 8.03 -0.67
C GLY A 17 10.08 8.09 -1.47
N ALA A 18 10.81 6.98 -1.56
CA ALA A 18 12.03 6.87 -2.38
C ALA A 18 11.75 7.10 -3.89
N ARG A 19 10.50 6.95 -4.33
CA ARG A 19 10.04 7.20 -5.71
C ARG A 19 9.43 8.60 -5.89
N GLY A 20 9.51 9.46 -4.87
CA GLY A 20 8.97 10.83 -4.90
C GLY A 20 7.45 10.91 -4.70
N LEU A 21 6.79 9.82 -4.30
CA LEU A 21 5.36 9.84 -3.97
C LEU A 21 5.15 10.24 -2.52
N HIS A 22 4.10 11.02 -2.26
CA HIS A 22 3.72 11.38 -0.89
C HIS A 22 2.85 10.26 -0.30
N ALA A 23 3.45 9.44 0.57
CA ALA A 23 2.77 8.31 1.20
C ALA A 23 2.76 8.43 2.72
N ARG A 24 1.69 7.94 3.35
CA ARG A 24 1.60 7.82 4.82
C ARG A 24 0.65 6.70 5.23
N VAL A 25 0.91 6.07 6.37
CA VAL A 25 -0.06 5.17 7.00
C VAL A 25 -1.17 5.98 7.67
N VAL A 26 -2.41 5.57 7.47
CA VAL A 26 -3.63 6.16 8.03
C VAL A 26 -4.36 5.08 8.82
N ARG A 27 -4.78 5.43 10.03
CA ARG A 27 -5.71 4.63 10.84
C ARG A 27 -7.07 5.33 10.83
N SER A 28 -8.10 4.66 10.32
CA SER A 28 -9.47 5.17 10.36
C SER A 28 -10.04 5.07 11.78
N GLN A 29 -11.10 5.84 12.04
CA GLN A 29 -11.86 5.73 13.30
C GLN A 29 -12.48 4.33 13.49
N THR A 30 -12.69 3.59 12.40
CA THR A 30 -13.18 2.20 12.41
C THR A 30 -12.07 1.17 12.64
N GLY A 31 -10.83 1.60 12.89
CA GLY A 31 -9.68 0.73 13.16
C GLY A 31 -9.02 0.13 11.92
N ARG A 32 -9.41 0.53 10.71
CA ARG A 32 -8.76 0.06 9.47
C ARG A 32 -7.45 0.82 9.27
N VAL A 33 -6.39 0.07 8.95
CA VAL A 33 -5.07 0.61 8.64
C VAL A 33 -4.82 0.50 7.13
N PHE A 34 -4.36 1.58 6.50
CA PHE A 34 -4.04 1.62 5.08
C PHE A 34 -3.00 2.70 4.78
N VAL A 35 -2.28 2.56 3.68
CA VAL A 35 -1.43 3.63 3.15
C VAL A 35 -2.26 4.51 2.22
N ARG A 36 -2.23 5.82 2.45
CA ARG A 36 -2.70 6.84 1.49
C ARG A 36 -1.50 7.32 0.70
N VAL A 37 -1.58 7.29 -0.63
CA VAL A 37 -0.51 7.72 -1.54
C VAL A 37 -1.04 8.81 -2.46
N ILE A 38 -0.26 9.87 -2.67
CA ILE A 38 -0.55 10.96 -3.59
C ILE A 38 0.66 11.14 -4.52
N ASN A 39 0.39 11.32 -5.81
CA ASN A 39 1.41 11.76 -6.76
C ASN A 39 1.48 13.30 -6.71
N PRO A 40 2.59 13.91 -6.26
CA PRO A 40 2.68 15.37 -6.19
C PRO A 40 2.60 16.06 -7.56
N ASN A 41 2.91 15.34 -8.65
CA ASN A 41 2.79 15.86 -10.01
C ASN A 41 1.35 15.75 -10.58
N ALA A 42 0.47 15.01 -9.90
CA ALA A 42 -0.93 14.83 -10.27
C ALA A 42 -1.78 14.76 -8.99
N THR A 43 -1.87 15.88 -8.28
CA THR A 43 -2.42 15.96 -6.91
C THR A 43 -3.91 15.61 -6.80
N SER A 44 -4.64 15.57 -7.92
CA SER A 44 -6.00 15.05 -7.99
C SER A 44 -6.08 13.54 -7.77
N LEU A 45 -4.97 12.82 -7.94
CA LEU A 45 -4.90 11.37 -7.86
C LEU A 45 -4.34 10.92 -6.51
N ALA A 46 -5.06 9.98 -5.90
CA ALA A 46 -4.62 9.38 -4.67
C ALA A 46 -5.14 7.94 -4.54
N GLU A 47 -4.25 7.04 -4.14
CA GLU A 47 -4.57 5.63 -3.95
C GLU A 47 -4.54 5.23 -2.47
N ASN A 48 -5.31 4.19 -2.16
CA ASN A 48 -5.33 3.57 -0.83
C ASN A 48 -4.88 2.11 -0.95
N VAL A 49 -3.89 1.72 -0.15
CA VAL A 49 -3.35 0.36 -0.12
C VAL A 49 -3.55 -0.24 1.26
N THR A 50 -4.17 -1.42 1.35
CA THR A 50 -4.28 -2.17 2.61
C THR A 50 -3.31 -3.34 2.62
N CYS A 51 -2.95 -3.83 3.81
CA CYS A 51 -2.17 -5.06 3.96
C CYS A 51 -2.98 -6.06 4.78
N ARG A 52 -3.07 -7.30 4.31
CA ARG A 52 -3.85 -8.36 4.98
C ARG A 52 -3.13 -9.69 4.89
N ALA A 53 -3.14 -10.42 6.00
CA ALA A 53 -2.74 -11.82 6.04
C ALA A 53 -3.77 -12.67 5.28
N GLN A 54 -3.28 -13.53 4.39
CA GLN A 54 -4.03 -14.67 3.91
C GLN A 54 -3.81 -15.82 4.90
N ALA A 55 -4.89 -16.32 5.49
CA ALA A 55 -4.81 -17.37 6.48
C ALA A 55 -4.17 -18.62 5.87
N ALA A 56 -3.01 -19.00 6.40
CA ALA A 56 -2.33 -20.26 6.10
C ALA A 56 -1.98 -20.96 7.42
N PRO A 57 -1.93 -22.31 7.45
CA PRO A 57 -1.87 -23.08 8.71
C PRO A 57 -0.62 -22.84 9.57
N SER A 58 0.49 -22.37 9.00
CA SER A 58 1.79 -22.25 9.69
C SER A 58 2.44 -20.88 9.56
N HIS A 59 2.32 -20.23 8.41
CA HIS A 59 2.88 -18.91 8.14
C HIS A 59 1.90 -18.09 7.32
N PRO A 60 1.22 -17.08 7.89
CA PRO A 60 0.32 -16.23 7.12
C PRO A 60 1.12 -15.46 6.07
N ASP A 61 0.78 -15.67 4.79
CA ASP A 61 1.31 -14.87 3.71
C ASP A 61 0.65 -13.50 3.74
N TRP A 62 1.44 -12.44 3.77
CA TRP A 62 0.94 -11.07 3.75
C TRP A 62 0.92 -10.52 2.34
N TYR A 63 -0.19 -9.89 1.98
CA TYR A 63 -0.35 -9.26 0.68
C TYR A 63 -0.80 -7.82 0.83
N TYR A 64 -0.33 -6.97 -0.07
CA TYR A 64 -0.94 -5.67 -0.33
C TYR A 64 -2.15 -5.84 -1.24
N TRP A 65 -3.17 -5.01 -1.01
CA TRP A 65 -4.43 -5.03 -1.73
C TRP A 65 -4.82 -3.64 -2.17
N TRP A 66 -5.39 -3.55 -3.37
CA TRP A 66 -5.97 -2.33 -3.90
C TRP A 66 -7.22 -1.92 -3.13
N SER A 67 -7.58 -0.64 -3.25
CA SER A 67 -8.80 -0.08 -2.67
C SER A 67 -10.07 -0.73 -3.21
N TRP A 68 -10.04 -1.22 -4.45
CA TRP A 68 -11.13 -1.95 -5.11
C TRP A 68 -11.16 -3.46 -4.81
N GLY A 69 -10.28 -3.95 -3.93
CA GLY A 69 -10.35 -5.32 -3.41
C GLY A 69 -9.58 -6.37 -4.20
N GLU A 70 -8.84 -5.98 -5.23
CA GLU A 70 -7.93 -6.89 -5.94
C GLU A 70 -6.59 -7.03 -5.19
N ARG A 71 -6.02 -8.23 -5.22
CA ARG A 71 -4.69 -8.52 -4.65
C ARG A 71 -3.61 -7.87 -5.50
N MET A 72 -2.76 -7.05 -4.87
CA MET A 72 -1.75 -6.27 -5.56
C MET A 72 -0.42 -7.02 -5.68
N HIS A 73 0.22 -7.30 -4.55
CA HIS A 73 1.57 -7.87 -4.50
C HIS A 73 1.87 -8.45 -3.11
N THR A 74 2.89 -9.28 -3.00
CA THR A 74 3.35 -9.80 -1.71
C THR A 74 3.92 -8.67 -0.82
N ALA A 75 3.70 -8.75 0.49
CA ALA A 75 4.24 -7.81 1.46
C ALA A 75 5.73 -8.02 1.77
N GLU A 76 6.32 -9.10 1.25
CA GLU A 76 7.77 -9.36 1.27
C GLU A 76 8.53 -8.61 0.17
N ASP A 77 7.83 -8.03 -0.81
CA ASP A 77 8.42 -7.20 -1.88
C ASP A 77 7.73 -5.81 -1.94
N PRO A 78 8.00 -4.93 -0.96
CA PRO A 78 7.39 -3.59 -0.93
C PRO A 78 7.85 -2.73 -2.12
N ALA A 79 9.05 -2.97 -2.67
CA ALA A 79 9.56 -2.25 -3.83
C ALA A 79 8.77 -2.59 -5.10
N GLY A 80 8.48 -3.87 -5.34
CA GLY A 80 7.61 -4.31 -6.43
C GLY A 80 6.18 -3.78 -6.29
N ALA A 81 5.65 -3.73 -5.06
CA ALA A 81 4.34 -3.14 -4.77
C ALA A 81 4.32 -1.63 -5.08
N ALA A 82 5.33 -0.88 -4.64
CA ALA A 82 5.46 0.55 -4.89
C ALA A 82 5.55 0.88 -6.39
N THR A 83 6.24 0.05 -7.18
CA THR A 83 6.27 0.17 -8.65
C THR A 83 4.88 0.03 -9.27
N LYS A 84 4.02 -0.87 -8.77
CA LYS A 84 2.64 -0.99 -9.25
C LYS A 84 1.80 0.24 -8.91
N VAL A 85 1.91 0.75 -7.68
CA VAL A 85 1.20 1.97 -7.24
C VAL A 85 1.61 3.18 -8.10
N ALA A 86 2.91 3.36 -8.34
CA ALA A 86 3.41 4.46 -9.16
C ALA A 86 2.85 4.42 -10.60
N ARG A 87 2.73 3.22 -11.19
CA ARG A 87 2.13 3.04 -12.52
C ARG A 87 0.65 3.44 -12.56
N VAL A 88 -0.14 3.01 -11.57
CA VAL A 88 -1.56 3.39 -11.47
C VAL A 88 -1.69 4.91 -11.34
N LEU A 89 -0.90 5.54 -10.47
CA LEU A 89 -0.93 6.98 -10.28
C LEU A 89 -0.35 7.80 -11.46
N ALA A 90 0.36 7.17 -12.39
CA ALA A 90 0.85 7.80 -13.61
C ALA A 90 -0.17 7.68 -14.77
N ALA A 91 -0.90 6.56 -14.84
CA ALA A 91 -1.82 6.27 -15.96
C ALA A 91 -3.15 7.06 -15.92
N VAL A 92 -3.54 7.61 -14.77
CA VAL A 92 -4.79 8.38 -14.63
C VAL A 92 -4.57 9.89 -14.85
N GLY A 93 -3.34 10.29 -15.23
CA GLY A 93 -2.94 11.69 -15.46
C GLY A 93 -2.84 12.13 -16.92
N ASP A 94 -3.34 11.33 -17.87
CA ASP A 94 -3.41 11.66 -19.31
C ASP A 94 -4.85 11.98 -19.74
#